data_AF-A0A8H2WD36-F1
#
_entry.id   AF-A0A8H2WD36-F1
#
_cell.length_a   1.000
_cell.length_b   1.000
_cell.length_c   1.000
_cell.angle_alpha   90.00
_cell.angle_beta   90.00
_cell.angle_gamma   90.00
#
_symmetry.space_group_name_H-M   'P 1'
#
loop_
_entity.id
_entity.type
_entity.pdbx_description
1 polymer ?
#
loop_
_entity_poly.entity_id
_entity_poly.type
_entity_poly.pdbx_seq_one_letter_code
_entity_poly.pdbx_strand_id
1 'polypeptide(L)'
;MGMCEVASDDLRVQASVHQIIKLMRVVGDAHLDVHFSVPSVVAGIAARSESQRAFILRKLKTFNGVRLWILRGRDFARVLRYLWNGSAAGGAAVGWDDYVEARCRVLPIQ
;
A
#
# COMPACT_ATOMS: atom_id res chain seq x y z
N MET A 1 -8.06 -2.46 10.64
CA MET A 1 -6.78 -1.73 10.54
C MET A 1 -6.96 -0.31 11.02
N GLY A 2 -7.72 0.56 10.33
CA GLY A 2 -7.91 1.95 10.79
C GLY A 2 -9.08 2.18 11.76
N MET A 3 -10.27 1.63 11.47
CA MET A 3 -11.48 1.86 12.29
C MET A 3 -12.00 0.62 13.02
N CYS A 4 -11.58 -0.58 12.61
CA CYS A 4 -12.04 -1.84 13.20
C CYS A 4 -10.96 -2.54 14.04
N GLU A 5 -9.82 -1.86 14.30
CA GLU A 5 -8.68 -2.37 15.09
C GLU A 5 -8.05 -3.71 14.63
N VAL A 6 -8.52 -4.31 13.53
CA VAL A 6 -7.94 -5.55 13.00
C VAL A 6 -6.60 -5.32 12.30
N ALA A 7 -5.63 -6.23 12.42
CA ALA A 7 -4.33 -6.10 11.75
C ALA A 7 -4.36 -6.67 10.31
N SER A 8 -3.24 -6.51 9.59
CA SER A 8 -3.13 -6.94 8.20
C SER A 8 -3.29 -8.46 7.99
N ASP A 9 -3.11 -9.28 9.02
CA ASP A 9 -3.25 -10.73 8.97
C ASP A 9 -4.69 -11.23 9.12
N ASP A 10 -5.66 -10.35 9.42
CA ASP A 10 -7.08 -10.69 9.39
C ASP A 10 -7.46 -11.23 8.00
N LEU A 11 -8.17 -12.36 8.00
CA LEU A 11 -8.54 -13.08 6.77
C LEU A 11 -9.35 -12.21 5.79
N ARG A 12 -10.20 -11.31 6.30
CA ARG A 12 -11.01 -10.40 5.47
C ARG A 12 -10.12 -9.34 4.82
N VAL A 13 -9.10 -8.87 5.54
CA VAL A 13 -8.11 -7.94 5.01
C VAL A 13 -7.31 -8.62 3.91
N GLN A 14 -6.80 -9.83 4.14
CA GLN A 14 -6.04 -10.58 3.13
C GLN A 14 -6.88 -10.95 1.89
N ALA A 15 -8.16 -11.31 2.08
CA ALA A 15 -9.08 -11.53 0.96
C ALA A 15 -9.26 -10.26 0.12
N SER A 16 -9.38 -9.10 0.78
CA SER A 16 -9.49 -7.79 0.11
C SER A 16 -8.20 -7.42 -0.65
N VAL A 17 -7.02 -7.64 -0.05
CA VAL A 17 -5.72 -7.46 -0.71
C VAL A 17 -5.64 -8.32 -1.98
N HIS A 18 -6.04 -9.58 -1.88
CA HIS A 18 -6.02 -10.49 -3.02
C HIS A 18 -6.95 -10.03 -4.15
N GLN A 19 -8.16 -9.59 -3.81
CA GLN A 19 -9.12 -9.03 -4.76
C GLN A 19 -8.56 -7.79 -5.48
N ILE A 20 -7.98 -6.84 -4.73
CA ILE A 20 -7.38 -5.63 -5.30
C ILE A 20 -6.25 -5.98 -6.26
N ILE A 21 -5.34 -6.88 -5.87
CA ILE A 21 -4.23 -7.30 -6.73
C ILE A 21 -4.73 -8.03 -7.98
N LYS A 22 -5.72 -8.91 -7.85
CA LYS A 22 -6.34 -9.59 -8.99
C LYS A 22 -6.93 -8.56 -9.96
N LEU A 23 -7.65 -7.57 -9.44
CA LEU A 23 -8.25 -6.51 -10.24
C LEU A 23 -7.17 -5.70 -10.96
N MET A 24 -6.12 -5.27 -10.26
CA MET A 24 -4.97 -4.56 -10.85
C MET A 24 -4.25 -5.36 -11.95
N ARG A 25 -4.26 -6.70 -11.89
CA ARG A 25 -3.69 -7.56 -12.94
C ARG A 25 -4.57 -7.60 -14.18
N VAL A 26 -5.88 -7.79 -14.00
CA VAL A 26 -6.86 -7.84 -15.10
C VAL A 26 -6.90 -6.52 -15.86
N VAL A 27 -6.87 -5.44 -15.09
CA VAL A 27 -7.01 -4.07 -15.58
C VAL A 27 -5.76 -3.57 -16.35
N GLY A 28 -4.59 -4.15 -16.08
CA GLY A 28 -3.38 -3.84 -16.84
C GLY A 28 -2.88 -2.40 -16.64
N ASP A 29 -2.33 -1.80 -17.69
CA ASP A 29 -1.77 -0.44 -17.70
C ASP A 29 -2.73 0.60 -18.31
N ALA A 30 -4.02 0.26 -18.45
CA ALA A 30 -5.03 1.22 -18.86
C ALA A 30 -5.07 2.41 -17.88
N HIS A 31 -5.25 3.64 -18.40
CA HIS A 31 -5.24 4.92 -17.66
C HIS A 31 -6.25 4.96 -16.50
N LEU A 32 -5.89 4.31 -15.41
CA LEU A 32 -6.71 4.08 -14.22
C LEU A 32 -6.00 4.55 -12.95
N ASP A 33 -4.92 5.31 -13.15
CA ASP A 33 -3.99 5.79 -12.14
C ASP A 33 -4.73 6.51 -10.99
N VAL A 34 -5.89 7.14 -11.26
CA VAL A 34 -6.67 7.84 -10.22
C VAL A 34 -7.46 6.88 -9.36
N HIS A 35 -8.17 5.93 -9.96
CA HIS A 35 -9.13 5.10 -9.24
C HIS A 35 -8.45 3.96 -8.46
N PHE A 36 -7.31 3.47 -8.94
CA PHE A 36 -6.64 2.31 -8.34
C PHE A 36 -5.56 2.64 -7.33
N SER A 37 -5.22 3.90 -7.19
CA SER A 37 -4.12 4.34 -6.37
C SER A 37 -4.40 4.26 -4.87
N VAL A 38 -5.58 4.70 -4.39
CA VAL A 38 -5.98 4.45 -2.99
C VAL A 38 -6.04 2.95 -2.69
N PRO A 39 -6.73 2.10 -3.51
CA PRO A 39 -6.67 0.66 -3.34
C PRO A 39 -5.25 0.08 -3.34
N SER A 40 -4.35 0.57 -4.20
CA SER A 40 -2.95 0.12 -4.26
C SER A 40 -2.18 0.46 -2.99
N VAL A 41 -2.42 1.64 -2.41
CA VAL A 41 -1.80 2.04 -1.13
C VAL A 41 -2.34 1.16 0.00
N VAL A 42 -3.66 0.98 0.10
CA VAL A 42 -4.28 0.13 1.14
C VAL A 42 -3.79 -1.31 1.02
N ALA A 43 -3.78 -1.87 -0.20
CA ALA A 43 -3.25 -3.20 -0.44
C ALA A 43 -1.75 -3.29 -0.13
N GLY A 44 -0.98 -2.22 -0.36
CA GLY A 44 0.45 -2.15 -0.07
C GLY A 44 0.75 -2.16 1.42
N ILE A 45 -0.04 -1.45 2.21
CA ILE A 45 0.05 -1.45 3.68
C ILE A 45 -0.22 -2.85 4.22
N ALA A 46 -1.26 -3.52 3.72
CA ALA A 46 -1.64 -4.86 4.16
C ALA A 46 -0.90 -6.02 3.46
N ALA A 47 0.06 -5.74 2.57
CA ALA A 47 0.76 -6.78 1.82
C ALA A 47 1.74 -7.53 2.72
N ARG A 48 1.52 -8.85 2.85
CA ARG A 48 2.37 -9.72 3.68
C ARG A 48 3.39 -10.51 2.87
N SER A 49 3.10 -10.83 1.61
CA SER A 49 4.07 -11.54 0.77
C SER A 49 4.95 -10.59 -0.05
N GLU A 50 6.22 -10.96 -0.21
CA GLU A 50 7.16 -10.21 -1.05
C GLU A 50 6.70 -10.10 -2.50
N SER A 51 6.00 -11.12 -3.02
CA SER A 51 5.43 -11.08 -4.37
C SER A 51 4.33 -10.02 -4.53
N GLN A 52 3.47 -9.85 -3.52
CA GLN A 52 2.45 -8.80 -3.49
C GLN A 52 3.12 -7.42 -3.41
N ARG A 53 4.10 -7.26 -2.51
CA ARG A 53 4.86 -6.02 -2.31
C ARG A 53 5.56 -5.57 -3.58
N ALA A 54 6.25 -6.48 -4.26
CA ALA A 54 6.94 -6.21 -5.52
C ALA A 54 5.96 -5.77 -6.62
N PHE A 55 4.82 -6.45 -6.74
CA PHE A 55 3.78 -6.10 -7.71
C PHE A 55 3.21 -4.69 -7.46
N ILE A 56 2.85 -4.39 -6.21
CA ILE A 56 2.30 -3.08 -5.82
C ILE A 56 3.32 -1.98 -6.03
N LEU A 57 4.59 -2.21 -5.66
CA LEU A 57 5.66 -1.23 -5.87
C LEU A 57 5.86 -0.93 -7.35
N ARG A 58 5.80 -1.95 -8.23
CA ARG A 58 5.90 -1.75 -9.68
C ARG A 58 4.74 -0.89 -10.18
N LYS A 59 3.51 -1.15 -9.72
CA LYS A 59 2.32 -0.37 -10.11
C LYS A 59 2.33 1.06 -9.57
N LEU A 60 2.76 1.27 -8.33
CA LEU A 60 2.89 2.63 -7.78
C LEU A 60 3.89 3.50 -8.56
N LYS A 61 4.91 2.88 -9.18
CA LYS A 61 5.87 3.58 -10.04
C LYS A 61 5.31 3.95 -11.40
N THR A 62 4.27 3.25 -11.89
CA THR A 62 3.63 3.61 -13.18
C THR A 62 2.67 4.78 -13.05
N PHE A 63 2.25 5.14 -11.84
CA PHE A 63 1.39 6.29 -11.58
C PHE A 63 2.13 7.61 -11.84
N ASN A 64 2.14 8.03 -13.10
CA ASN A 64 2.74 9.28 -13.57
C ASN A 64 1.67 10.37 -13.64
N GLY A 65 1.44 11.04 -12.51
CA GLY A 65 0.71 12.32 -12.51
C GLY A 65 -0.54 12.38 -11.65
N VAL A 66 -0.93 11.29 -11.00
CA VAL A 66 -2.05 11.37 -10.07
C VAL A 66 -1.57 11.97 -8.75
N ARG A 67 -1.89 13.25 -8.57
CA ARG A 67 -1.91 13.92 -7.27
C ARG A 67 -3.06 13.33 -6.45
N LEU A 68 -2.89 12.14 -5.91
CA LEU A 68 -3.75 11.74 -4.80
C LEU A 68 -3.34 12.57 -3.60
N TRP A 69 -4.16 13.56 -3.28
CA TRP A 69 -4.15 14.15 -1.95
C TRP A 69 -2.74 14.58 -1.50
N ILE A 70 -2.14 15.50 -2.27
CA ILE A 70 -0.86 16.17 -1.96
C ILE A 70 0.39 15.27 -2.10
N LEU A 71 0.26 13.95 -2.17
CA LEU A 71 1.39 13.00 -2.22
C LEU A 71 1.57 12.37 -3.62
N ARG A 72 2.81 12.31 -4.12
CA ARG A 72 3.13 11.64 -5.39
C ARG A 72 3.20 10.12 -5.15
N GLY A 73 2.88 9.29 -6.16
CA GLY A 73 3.01 7.83 -6.05
C GLY A 73 4.40 7.35 -5.58
N ARG A 74 5.45 8.11 -5.90
CA ARG A 74 6.82 7.91 -5.38
C ARG A 74 6.96 8.11 -3.87
N ASP A 75 6.20 9.02 -3.28
CA ASP A 75 6.23 9.27 -1.83
C ASP A 75 5.61 8.10 -1.07
N PHE A 76 4.48 7.58 -1.57
CA PHE A 76 3.88 6.35 -1.04
C PHE A 76 4.80 5.14 -1.15
N ALA A 77 5.50 4.97 -2.27
CA ALA A 77 6.47 3.90 -2.44
C ALA A 77 7.61 3.96 -1.41
N ARG A 78 8.01 5.16 -0.97
CA ARG A 78 9.01 5.32 0.11
C ARG A 78 8.45 4.94 1.46
N VAL A 79 7.23 5.38 1.78
CA VAL A 79 6.54 5.02 3.04
C VAL A 79 6.37 3.51 3.16
N LEU A 80 5.89 2.85 2.10
CA LEU A 80 5.70 1.39 2.09
C LEU A 80 7.02 0.64 2.26
N ARG A 81 8.10 1.10 1.59
CA ARG A 81 9.43 0.49 1.79
C ARG A 81 9.93 0.62 3.23
N TYR A 82 9.73 1.77 3.86
CA TYR A 82 10.09 1.95 5.26
C TYR A 82 9.30 0.99 6.16
N LEU A 83 7.98 0.89 5.94
CA LEU A 83 7.12 -0.04 6.67
C LEU A 83 7.54 -1.51 6.48
N TRP A 84 7.77 -1.94 5.24
CA TRP A 84 8.16 -3.32 4.91
C TRP A 84 9.53 -3.73 5.43
N ASN A 85 10.45 -2.77 5.60
CA ASN A 85 11.76 -3.02 6.21
C ASN A 85 11.74 -2.86 7.74
N GLY A 86 10.66 -2.32 8.30
CA GLY A 86 10.45 -2.09 9.73
C GLY A 86 9.38 -3.02 10.29
N SER A 87 8.27 -2.46 10.79
CA SER A 87 7.21 -3.20 11.48
C SER A 87 6.59 -4.34 10.65
N ALA A 88 6.63 -4.26 9.32
CA ALA A 88 6.13 -5.31 8.42
C ALA A 88 7.22 -6.27 7.91
N ALA A 89 8.44 -6.24 8.46
CA ALA A 89 9.52 -7.13 8.04
C ALA A 89 9.11 -8.61 8.10
N GLY A 90 9.52 -9.40 7.09
CA GLY A 90 9.18 -10.82 7.01
C GLY A 90 7.68 -11.13 6.87
N GLY A 91 6.85 -10.16 6.48
CA GLY A 91 5.41 -10.35 6.39
C GLY A 91 4.70 -10.31 7.76
N ALA A 92 5.32 -9.69 8.76
CA ALA A 92 4.71 -9.40 10.05
C ALA A 92 3.39 -8.63 9.89
N ALA A 93 2.46 -8.89 10.81
CA ALA A 93 1.18 -8.21 10.80
C ALA A 93 1.35 -6.75 11.22
N VAL A 94 0.75 -5.83 10.48
CA VAL A 94 0.74 -4.40 10.79
C VAL A 94 -0.66 -3.85 10.92
N GLY A 95 -0.81 -2.89 11.82
CA GLY A 95 -2.01 -2.10 12.01
C GLY A 95 -1.97 -0.79 11.21
N TRP A 96 -2.97 0.04 11.43
CA TRP A 96 -2.99 1.38 10.85
C TRP A 96 -1.99 2.33 11.52
N ASP A 97 -1.77 2.16 12.83
CA ASP A 97 -0.84 3.01 13.58
C ASP A 97 0.61 2.82 13.10
N ASP A 98 1.02 1.58 12.76
CA ASP A 98 2.32 1.31 12.13
C ASP A 98 2.49 2.09 10.82
N TYR A 99 1.44 2.15 10.01
CA TYR A 99 1.45 2.92 8.77
C TYR A 99 1.52 4.43 9.03
N VAL A 100 0.73 4.94 9.98
CA VAL A 100 0.73 6.36 10.35
C VAL A 100 2.11 6.77 10.86
N GLU A 101 2.74 5.96 11.71
CA GLU A 101 4.10 6.23 12.19
C GLU A 101 5.11 6.22 11.04
N ALA A 102 5.07 5.20 10.17
CA ALA A 102 5.94 5.13 9.00
C ALA A 102 5.78 6.35 8.08
N ARG A 103 4.54 6.78 7.85
CA ARG A 103 4.24 7.98 7.04
C ARG A 103 4.80 9.24 7.70
N CYS A 104 4.61 9.42 9.00
CA CYS A 104 5.10 10.60 9.73
C CYS A 104 6.63 10.66 9.74
N ARG A 105 7.32 9.52 9.84
CA ARG A 105 8.79 9.47 9.77
C ARG A 105 9.33 9.76 8.37
N VAL A 106 8.71 9.21 7.32
CA VAL A 106 9.22 9.34 5.95
C VAL A 106 8.82 10.67 5.30
N LEU A 107 7.63 11.19 5.64
CA LEU A 107 7.04 12.40 5.09
C LEU A 107 6.60 13.30 6.26
N PRO A 108 7.53 13.95 6.98
CA PRO A 108 7.18 14.86 8.05
C PRO A 108 6.37 16.03 7.50
N ILE A 109 5.33 16.43 8.24
CA ILE A 109 4.61 17.69 7.95
C ILE A 109 5.52 18.81 8.43
N GLN A 110 5.88 19.73 7.54
CA GLN A 110 6.58 20.97 7.87
C GLN A 110 5.57 22.03 8.29
#